data_AF-A0AAW4YDH6-F1
#
_entry.id   AF-A0AAW4YDH6-F1
#
_cell.length_a   1.000
_cell.length_b   1.000
_cell.length_c   1.000
_cell.angle_alpha   90.00
_cell.angle_beta   90.00
_cell.angle_gamma   90.00
#
_symmetry.space_group_name_H-M   'P 1'
#
loop_
_entity.id
_entity.type
_entity.pdbx_description
1 polymer ?
#
loop_
_entity_poly.entity_id
_entity_poly.type
_entity_poly.pdbx_seq_one_letter_code
_entity_poly.pdbx_strand_id
1 'polypeptide(L)' 'YNVNGRRARKIFDLARQGQIQEAYQLQHDSNDIIETVLSMGIYPTLKEILRHRGIDAGLPKRPFKPFNEA' A
#
# COMPACT_ATOMS: atom_id res chain seq x y z
N TYR A 1 -2.15 3.51 4.82
CA TYR A 1 -0.93 4.35 4.92
C TYR A 1 0.32 3.62 5.42
N ASN A 2 0.21 2.44 6.04
CA ASN A 2 1.34 1.73 6.65
C ASN A 2 2.54 1.55 5.71
N VAL A 3 2.28 1.30 4.42
CA VAL A 3 3.32 1.05 3.42
C VAL A 3 3.51 2.19 2.41
N ASN A 4 2.47 3.03 2.23
CA ASN A 4 2.39 4.07 1.20
C ASN A 4 2.20 5.52 1.74
N GLY A 5 2.37 5.73 3.05
CA GLY A 5 2.05 7.01 3.70
C GLY A 5 2.80 8.21 3.14
N ARG A 6 4.09 8.05 2.81
CA ARG A 6 4.91 9.13 2.23
C ARG A 6 4.39 9.57 0.85
N ARG A 7 4.02 8.61 -0.02
CA ARG A 7 3.45 8.94 -1.34
C ARG A 7 2.11 9.65 -1.18
N ALA A 8 1.23 9.12 -0.34
CA ALA A 8 -0.07 9.75 -0.08
C ALA A 8 0.06 11.19 0.42
N ARG A 9 1.02 11.47 1.33
CA ARG A 9 1.29 12.83 1.78
C ARG A 9 1.75 13.72 0.63
N LYS A 10 2.69 13.25 -0.19
CA LYS A 10 3.20 14.00 -1.33
C LYS A 10 2.11 14.29 -2.37
N ILE A 11 1.22 13.33 -2.66
CA ILE A 11 0.06 13.54 -3.55
C ILE A 11 -0.83 14.65 -3.00
N PHE A 12 -1.16 14.60 -1.71
CA PHE A 12 -1.96 15.64 -1.06
C PHE A 12 -1.32 17.03 -1.16
N ASP A 13 0.00 17.11 -0.92
CA ASP A 13 0.73 18.37 -0.99
C ASP A 13 0.77 18.96 -2.39
N LEU A 14 1.05 18.14 -3.40
CA LEU A 14 1.07 18.54 -4.81
C LEU A 14 -0.31 19.02 -5.27
N ALA A 15 -1.37 18.27 -4.92
CA ALA A 15 -2.74 18.65 -5.24
C ALA A 15 -3.14 20.00 -4.60
N ARG A 16 -2.77 20.20 -3.32
CA ARG A 16 -3.01 21.47 -2.61
C ARG A 16 -2.26 22.65 -3.23
N GLN A 17 -1.09 22.41 -3.83
CA GLN A 17 -0.27 23.43 -4.50
C GLN A 17 -0.70 23.68 -5.96
N GLY A 18 -1.74 22.99 -6.45
CA GLY A 18 -2.20 23.10 -7.84
C GLY A 18 -1.32 22.35 -8.85
N GLN A 19 -0.34 21.57 -8.38
CA GLN A 19 0.54 20.74 -9.21
C GLN A 19 -0.16 19.42 -9.60
N ILE A 20 -1.28 19.53 -10.31
CA ILE A 20 -2.19 18.40 -10.55
C ILE A 20 -1.54 17.30 -11.40
N GLN A 21 -0.74 17.64 -12.41
CA GLN A 21 -0.11 16.62 -13.26
C GLN A 21 0.89 15.74 -12.51
N GLU A 22 1.72 16.35 -11.65
CA GLU A 22 2.65 15.60 -10.80
C GLU A 22 1.92 14.75 -9.76
N ALA A 23 0.85 15.29 -9.15
CA ALA A 23 0.00 14.54 -8.24
C ALA A 23 -0.67 13.34 -8.93
N TYR A 24 -1.14 13.54 -10.16
CA TYR A 24 -1.81 12.53 -10.96
C TYR A 24 -0.87 11.38 -11.34
N GLN A 25 0.35 11.69 -11.80
CA GLN A 25 1.34 10.66 -12.09
C GLN A 25 1.70 9.85 -10.83
N LEU A 26 1.93 10.51 -9.70
CA LEU A 26 2.26 9.82 -8.45
C LEU A 26 1.09 8.97 -7.90
N GLN A 27 -0.15 9.39 -8.20
CA GLN A 27 -1.35 8.61 -7.89
C GLN A 27 -1.44 7.35 -8.76
N HIS A 28 -1.11 7.42 -10.05
CA HIS A 28 -1.05 6.24 -10.93
C HIS A 28 -0.06 5.20 -10.41
N ASP A 29 1.17 5.61 -10.10
CA ASP A 29 2.18 4.70 -9.52
C ASP A 29 1.73 4.12 -8.16
N SER A 30 0.85 4.83 -7.44
CA SER A 30 0.26 4.34 -6.19
C SER A 30 -0.89 3.37 -6.44
N ASN A 31 -1.65 3.57 -7.51
CA ASN A 31 -2.74 2.68 -7.92
C ASN A 31 -2.20 1.31 -8.32
N ASP A 32 -1.09 1.23 -9.06
CA ASP A 32 -0.46 -0.04 -9.42
C ASP A 32 -0.13 -0.90 -8.18
N ILE A 33 0.37 -0.24 -7.12
CA ILE A 33 0.63 -0.91 -5.84
C ILE A 33 -0.68 -1.35 -5.18
N ILE A 34 -1.71 -0.50 -5.19
CA ILE A 34 -3.01 -0.80 -4.59
C ILE A 34 -3.65 -2.00 -5.29
N GLU A 35 -3.67 -2.02 -6.63
CA GLU A 35 -4.20 -3.12 -7.43
C GLU A 35 -3.48 -4.43 -7.14
N THR A 36 -2.15 -4.38 -7.05
CA THR A 36 -1.32 -5.53 -6.68
C THR A 36 -1.63 -6.04 -5.26
N VAL A 37 -1.82 -5.13 -4.29
CA VAL A 37 -2.19 -5.50 -2.92
C VAL A 37 -3.60 -6.09 -2.86
N LEU A 38 -4.53 -5.55 -3.64
CA LEU A 38 -5.91 -6.04 -3.69
C LEU A 38 -6.00 -7.44 -4.31
N SER A 39 -5.25 -7.72 -5.37
CA SER A 39 -5.26 -9.04 -6.04
C SER A 39 -4.71 -10.16 -5.17
N MET A 40 -3.78 -9.86 -4.25
CA MET A 40 -3.21 -10.82 -3.29
C MET A 40 -3.92 -10.83 -1.93
N GLY A 41 -4.91 -9.94 -1.72
CA GLY A 41 -5.58 -9.75 -0.44
C GLY A 41 -4.87 -8.75 0.48
N ILE A 42 -5.63 -7.79 1.01
CA ILE A 42 -5.11 -6.61 1.71
C ILE A 42 -4.29 -6.98 2.96
N TYR A 43 -4.90 -7.66 3.94
CA TYR A 43 -4.27 -7.96 5.23
C TYR A 43 -3.03 -8.86 5.13
N PRO A 44 -3.07 -10.01 4.44
CA PRO A 44 -1.88 -10.86 4.29
C PRO A 44 -0.75 -10.10 3.61
N THR A 45 -1.02 -9.39 2.52
CA THR A 45 0.00 -8.66 1.77
C THR A 45 0.62 -7.53 2.58
N LEU A 46 -0.19 -6.72 3.27
CA LEU A 46 0.33 -5.62 4.08
C LEU A 46 1.22 -6.12 5.23
N LYS A 47 0.82 -7.21 5.90
CA LYS A 47 1.64 -7.83 6.97
C LYS A 47 2.95 -8.38 6.40
N GLU A 48 2.92 -8.97 5.21
CA GLU A 48 4.12 -9.44 4.53
C GLU A 48 5.08 -8.29 4.17
N ILE A 49 4.56 -7.18 3.63
CA ILE A 49 5.38 -6.00 3.32
C ILE A 49 6.04 -5.45 4.60
N LEU A 50 5.33 -5.43 5.73
CA LEU A 50 5.90 -5.01 7.01
C LEU A 50 7.00 -5.96 7.48
N ARG A 51 6.79 -7.27 7.35
CA ARG A 51 7.78 -8.30 7.68
C ARG A 51 9.07 -8.14 6.86
N HIS A 52 8.96 -7.93 5.54
CA HIS A 52 10.12 -7.64 4.67
C HIS A 52 10.86 -6.35 5.04
N ARG A 53 10.19 -5.41 5.73
CA ARG A 53 10.80 -4.18 6.28
C ARG A 53 11.32 -4.34 7.71
N GLY A 54 11.37 -5.57 8.23
CA GLY A 54 11.85 -5.89 9.58
C GLY A 54 10.84 -5.61 10.70
N ILE A 55 9.55 -5.42 10.36
CA ILE A 55 8.48 -5.16 11.34
C ILE A 55 7.61 -6.41 11.46
N ASP A 56 7.64 -7.07 12.61
CA ASP A 56 6.72 -8.19 12.88
C ASP A 56 5.31 -7.67 13.20
N ALA A 57 4.39 -7.89 12.26
CA ALA A 57 2.98 -7.55 12.41
C ALA A 57 2.09 -8.78 12.70
N GLY A 58 2.69 -9.96 12.90
CA GLY A 58 2.00 -11.24 13.07
C GLY A 58 1.17 -11.67 11.86
N LEU A 59 0.46 -12.80 11.98
CA LEU A 59 -0.36 -13.36 10.90
C LEU A 59 -1.77 -12.74 10.85
N PRO A 60 -2.45 -12.74 9.69
CA PRO A 60 -3.88 -12.44 9.62
C PRO A 60 -4.70 -13.38 10.51
N LYS A 61 -5.77 -12.86 11.13
CA LYS A 61 -6.75 -13.71 11.84
C LYS A 61 -7.77 -14.26 10.85
N ARG A 62 -8.31 -15.45 11.15
CA ARG A 62 -9.46 -15.99 10.41
C ARG A 62 -10.63 -14.97 10.42
N PRO A 63 -11.37 -14.83 9.32
CA PRO A 63 -11.41 -15.71 8.14
C PRO A 63 -10.35 -15.40 7.04
N PHE A 64 -9.43 -14.46 7.25
CA PHE A 64 -8.40 -14.15 6.25
C PHE A 64 -7.33 -15.23 6.19
N LYS A 65 -6.94 -15.61 4.97
CA LYS A 65 -5.83 -16.54 4.74
C LYS A 65 -4.47 -15.85 4.95
N PRO A 66 -3.43 -16.57 5.41
CA PRO A 66 -2.04 -16.16 5.34
C PRO A 66 -1.59 -15.77 3.93
N PHE A 67 -0.49 -15.02 3.83
CA PHE A 67 0.11 -14.66 2.55
C PHE A 67 0.73 -15.90 1.90
N ASN A 68 0.32 -16.22 0.67
CA ASN A 68 0.82 -17.34 -0.13
C ASN A 68 0.57 -18.74 0.49
N GLU A 69 -0.66 -19.03 0.93
CA GLU A 69 -1.11 -20.42 1.10
C GLU A 69 -1.29 -21.06 -0.30
N ALA A 70 -0.47 -22.06 -0.61
CA ALA A 70 -0.64 -22.93 -1.77
C ALA A 70 -1.88 -23.82 -1.62
#